data_AF-K4EK60-F1
#
_entry.id   AF-K4EK60-F1
#
_cell.length_a   1.000
_cell.length_b   1.000
_cell.length_c   1.000
_cell.angle_alpha   90.00
_cell.angle_beta   90.00
_cell.angle_gamma   90.00
#
_symmetry.space_group_name_H-M   'P 1'
#
loop_
_entity.id
_entity.type
_entity.pdbx_description
1 polymer ?
#
loop_
_entity_poly.entity_id
_entity_poly.type
_entity_poly.pdbx_seq_one_letter_code
_entity_poly.pdbx_strand_id
1 'polypeptide(L)'
;AAGFPAYIKKQPKYLKLGAIDVERLKNTPVKSPEGSQQRSPSSSYTNDTTATFIIDGMHCKSCASNIESALSTLQCVSSIVVSLENRSALVKYNASSVTPEMLRKAIEAVSPGQYRVSISSEIESTSTSPSSSSLQKMPLNIVSQPLTQETVINIDGMTCNSCVQSIEGVISKKAGVKSIRVSLANSNGTVEYDPL
;
A
#
# COMPACT_ATOMS: atom_id res chain seq x y z
N ALA A 1 25.90 23.97 34.33
CA ALA A 1 24.60 23.63 33.72
C ALA A 1 23.50 24.30 34.54
N ALA A 2 22.81 25.29 33.99
CA ALA A 2 21.74 26.00 34.70
C ALA A 2 20.39 25.45 34.23
N GLY A 3 19.70 24.72 35.12
CA GLY A 3 18.37 24.16 34.86
C GLY A 3 17.27 25.18 35.15
N PHE A 4 16.21 25.16 34.35
CA PHE A 4 15.02 25.99 34.55
C PHE A 4 14.01 25.26 35.47
N PRO A 5 13.47 25.89 36.51
CA PRO A 5 12.44 25.27 37.34
C PRO A 5 11.05 25.38 36.70
N ALA A 6 10.29 24.29 36.71
CA ALA A 6 8.91 24.22 36.22
C ALA A 6 7.94 23.83 37.36
N TYR A 7 6.74 24.43 37.37
CA TYR A 7 5.71 24.19 38.39
C TYR A 7 4.33 24.00 37.74
N ILE A 8 3.53 23.07 38.27
CA ILE A 8 2.16 22.78 37.80
C ILE A 8 1.20 23.78 38.45
N LYS A 9 0.65 24.70 37.65
CA LYS A 9 -0.18 25.82 38.16
C LYS A 9 -1.64 25.47 38.48
N LYS A 10 -2.15 24.28 38.14
CA LYS A 10 -3.54 23.88 38.46
C LYS A 10 -3.66 22.36 38.66
N GLN A 11 -4.14 21.96 39.83
CA GLN A 11 -4.60 20.59 40.08
C GLN A 11 -5.97 20.38 39.41
N PRO A 12 -6.19 19.31 38.63
CA PRO A 12 -7.52 18.99 38.13
C PRO A 12 -8.40 18.53 39.30
N LYS A 13 -9.59 19.12 39.44
CA LYS A 13 -10.61 18.67 40.41
C LYS A 13 -11.02 17.25 40.05
N TYR A 14 -10.78 16.33 40.97
CA TYR A 14 -11.21 14.94 40.89
C TYR A 14 -12.74 14.87 40.81
N LEU A 15 -13.25 14.12 39.84
CA LEU A 15 -14.68 13.85 39.69
C LEU A 15 -15.09 12.84 40.77
N LYS A 16 -16.02 13.23 41.65
CA LYS A 16 -16.65 12.31 42.59
C LYS A 16 -17.56 11.35 41.81
N LEU A 17 -17.16 10.09 41.73
CA LEU A 17 -18.02 9.00 41.28
C LEU A 17 -19.06 8.72 42.39
N GLY A 18 -20.34 8.99 42.11
CA GLY A 18 -21.45 8.54 42.94
C GLY A 18 -21.61 7.01 42.87
N ALA A 19 -22.36 6.45 43.81
CA ALA A 19 -22.56 5.01 43.96
C ALA A 19 -23.00 4.33 42.65
N ILE A 20 -22.23 3.33 42.24
CA ILE A 20 -22.55 2.42 41.14
C ILE A 20 -23.70 1.51 41.58
N ASP A 21 -24.89 1.72 41.04
CA ASP A 21 -26.02 0.80 41.15
C ASP A 21 -25.80 -0.38 40.19
N VAL A 22 -25.59 -1.56 40.75
CA VAL A 22 -25.11 -2.77 40.04
C VAL A 22 -26.23 -3.44 39.22
N GLU A 23 -27.48 -2.95 39.28
CA GLU A 23 -28.62 -3.67 38.71
C GLU A 23 -28.92 -3.36 37.23
N ARG A 24 -28.20 -2.40 36.63
CA ARG A 24 -28.34 -2.04 35.20
C ARG A 24 -27.35 -2.71 34.25
N LEU A 25 -26.47 -3.58 34.73
CA LEU A 25 -25.43 -4.24 33.92
C LEU A 25 -25.85 -5.57 33.26
N LYS A 26 -27.05 -6.10 33.52
CA LYS A 26 -27.42 -7.48 33.13
C LYS A 26 -28.35 -7.63 31.92
N ASN A 27 -28.78 -6.56 31.25
CA ASN A 27 -29.66 -6.69 30.06
C ASN A 27 -29.59 -5.48 29.12
N THR A 28 -28.56 -5.41 28.29
CA THR A 28 -28.54 -4.53 27.11
C THR A 28 -27.95 -5.30 25.93
N PRO A 29 -28.63 -5.40 24.78
CA PRO A 29 -28.01 -5.90 23.56
C PRO A 29 -26.85 -4.97 23.22
N VAL A 30 -25.70 -5.53 22.84
CA VAL A 30 -24.54 -4.74 22.38
C VAL A 30 -24.90 -4.09 21.04
N LYS A 31 -25.53 -2.91 21.12
CA LYS A 31 -25.56 -1.89 20.09
C LYS A 31 -24.93 -0.65 20.71
N SER A 32 -23.68 -0.40 20.36
CA SER A 32 -22.97 0.84 20.68
C SER A 32 -23.05 1.81 19.50
N PRO A 33 -23.65 3.00 19.68
CA PRO A 33 -23.32 4.23 18.95
C PRO A 33 -22.55 5.19 19.91
N GLU A 34 -21.73 6.18 19.56
CA GLU A 34 -21.15 6.71 18.31
C GLU A 34 -20.33 7.98 18.71
N GLY A 35 -19.20 8.26 18.06
CA GLY A 35 -18.45 9.53 18.18
C GLY A 35 -16.95 9.34 18.40
N SER A 36 -16.10 9.19 17.39
CA SER A 36 -16.18 9.78 16.05
C SER A 36 -16.54 8.73 14.99
N GLN A 37 -17.80 8.72 14.57
CA GLN A 37 -18.16 8.28 13.21
C GLN A 37 -18.17 9.51 12.32
N GLN A 38 -17.34 9.48 11.29
CA GLN A 38 -17.64 9.96 9.95
C GLN A 38 -16.54 9.35 9.06
N ARG A 39 -16.80 8.50 8.09
CA ARG A 39 -18.04 8.05 7.47
C ARG A 39 -17.61 6.79 6.73
N SER A 40 -18.22 5.64 6.98
CA SER A 40 -18.37 4.69 5.88
C SER A 40 -19.25 5.41 4.86
N PRO A 41 -18.80 5.74 3.64
CA PRO A 41 -19.76 5.93 2.57
C PRO A 41 -20.29 4.54 2.27
N SER A 42 -21.54 4.35 2.67
CA SER A 42 -22.61 3.85 1.82
C SER A 42 -22.15 3.43 0.43
N SER A 43 -22.55 2.24 0.02
CA SER A 43 -22.40 1.73 -1.35
C SER A 43 -22.75 2.79 -2.40
N SER A 44 -21.71 3.37 -2.98
CA SER A 44 -21.74 4.09 -4.24
C SER A 44 -20.41 3.74 -4.88
N TYR A 45 -20.44 3.06 -6.01
CA TYR A 45 -19.27 2.55 -6.73
C TYR A 45 -18.21 3.65 -6.88
N THR A 46 -17.21 3.65 -5.99
CA THR A 46 -16.01 4.46 -6.11
C THR A 46 -14.84 3.50 -6.14
N ASN A 47 -14.00 3.62 -7.17
CA ASN A 47 -12.86 2.73 -7.45
C ASN A 47 -11.70 3.03 -6.49
N ASP A 48 -12.00 3.03 -5.18
CA ASP A 48 -11.03 3.38 -4.16
C ASP A 48 -10.19 2.15 -3.83
N THR A 49 -8.92 2.23 -4.18
CA THR A 49 -7.91 1.22 -3.87
C THR A 49 -7.08 1.68 -2.68
N THR A 50 -6.63 0.72 -1.89
CA THR A 50 -5.75 0.99 -0.75
C THR A 50 -4.36 0.45 -1.06
N ALA A 51 -3.33 1.28 -0.92
CA ALA A 51 -1.94 0.85 -1.02
C ALA A 51 -1.18 1.13 0.28
N THR A 52 -0.24 0.23 0.59
CA THR A 52 0.67 0.40 1.73
C THR A 52 2.03 0.83 1.22
N PHE A 53 2.58 1.90 1.77
CA PHE A 53 3.88 2.43 1.44
C PHE A 53 4.81 2.26 2.64
N ILE A 54 5.96 1.62 2.45
CA ILE A 54 7.03 1.56 3.43
C ILE A 54 7.89 2.80 3.26
N ILE A 55 8.07 3.57 4.32
CA ILE A 55 8.74 4.87 4.28
C ILE A 55 9.96 4.83 5.19
N ASP A 56 11.14 4.79 4.56
CA ASP A 56 12.41 4.88 5.26
C ASP A 56 12.78 6.35 5.51
N GLY A 57 13.29 6.64 6.71
CA GLY A 57 13.64 8.00 7.13
C GLY A 57 12.60 8.71 8.01
N MET A 58 11.42 8.12 8.24
CA MET A 58 10.41 8.67 9.14
C MET A 58 10.82 8.45 10.61
N HIS A 59 11.60 9.38 11.19
CA HIS A 59 12.14 9.26 12.56
C HIS A 59 11.34 10.00 13.64
N CYS A 60 10.38 10.86 13.27
CA CYS A 60 9.64 11.69 14.22
C CYS A 60 8.15 11.78 13.87
N LYS A 61 7.32 11.99 14.91
CA LYS A 61 5.87 12.28 14.76
C LYS A 61 5.60 13.45 13.83
N SER A 62 6.43 14.49 13.90
CA SER A 62 6.33 15.64 13.00
C SER A 62 6.51 15.26 11.52
N CYS A 63 7.39 14.31 11.21
CA CYS A 63 7.58 13.81 9.84
C CYS A 63 6.34 13.05 9.35
N ALA A 64 5.77 12.19 10.20
CA ALA A 64 4.54 11.47 9.88
C ALA A 64 3.38 12.42 9.57
N SER A 65 3.14 13.40 10.44
CA SER A 65 2.07 14.39 10.24
C SER A 65 2.31 15.28 9.01
N ASN A 66 3.56 15.60 8.68
CA ASN A 66 3.87 16.36 7.47
C ASN A 66 3.52 15.57 6.19
N ILE A 67 3.84 14.27 6.16
CA ILE A 67 3.49 13.38 5.05
C ILE A 67 1.97 13.20 4.94
N GLU A 68 1.31 12.98 6.08
CA GLU A 68 -0.15 12.89 6.15
C GLU A 68 -0.82 14.14 5.60
N SER A 69 -0.38 15.31 6.04
CA SER A 69 -0.90 16.60 5.55
C SER A 69 -0.59 16.83 4.07
N ALA A 70 0.60 16.44 3.58
CA ALA A 70 0.98 16.62 2.18
C ALA A 70 0.17 15.74 1.23
N LEU A 71 -0.20 14.53 1.66
CA LEU A 71 -1.06 13.65 0.86
C LEU A 71 -2.54 13.97 1.02
N SER A 72 -2.97 14.46 2.19
CA SER A 72 -4.35 14.86 2.42
C SER A 72 -4.77 16.09 1.62
N THR A 73 -3.83 16.91 1.15
CA THR A 73 -4.14 18.03 0.22
C THR A 73 -4.34 17.57 -1.21
N LEU A 74 -3.95 16.34 -1.55
CA LEU A 74 -4.15 15.79 -2.89
C LEU A 74 -5.61 15.33 -3.04
N GLN A 75 -6.34 15.92 -3.98
CA GLN A 75 -7.73 15.58 -4.28
C GLN A 75 -7.97 14.11 -4.67
N CYS A 76 -6.91 13.36 -4.98
CA CYS A 76 -6.97 11.96 -5.36
C CYS A 76 -6.88 10.98 -4.17
N VAL A 77 -6.60 11.48 -2.96
CA VAL A 77 -6.50 10.68 -1.73
C VAL A 77 -7.78 10.84 -0.92
N SER A 78 -8.46 9.73 -0.65
CA SER A 78 -9.67 9.71 0.18
C SER A 78 -9.36 9.63 1.67
N SER A 79 -8.29 8.91 2.04
CA SER A 79 -7.88 8.75 3.43
C SER A 79 -6.43 8.29 3.52
N ILE A 80 -5.72 8.73 4.55
CA ILE A 80 -4.36 8.32 4.85
C ILE A 80 -4.23 7.99 6.34
N VAL A 81 -3.48 6.94 6.64
CA VAL A 81 -3.13 6.53 8.00
C VAL A 81 -1.65 6.20 8.04
N VAL A 82 -0.88 6.89 8.89
CA VAL A 82 0.56 6.69 9.03
C VAL A 82 0.88 5.92 10.31
N SER A 83 1.65 4.83 10.18
CA SER A 83 2.11 3.98 11.27
C SER A 83 3.62 4.13 11.48
N LEU A 84 4.01 4.85 12.54
CA LEU A 84 5.42 4.99 12.93
C LEU A 84 6.03 3.69 13.44
N GLU A 85 5.23 2.85 14.11
CA GLU A 85 5.64 1.54 14.62
C GLU A 85 6.08 0.62 13.47
N ASN A 86 5.25 0.54 12.43
CA ASN A 86 5.47 -0.30 11.26
C ASN A 86 6.28 0.39 10.16
N ARG A 87 6.65 1.66 10.37
CA ARG A 87 7.33 2.51 9.37
C ARG A 87 6.62 2.52 8.02
N SER A 88 5.29 2.52 8.05
CA SER A 88 4.44 2.38 6.87
C SER A 88 3.31 3.39 6.87
N ALA A 89 2.84 3.77 5.68
CA ALA A 89 1.67 4.60 5.46
C ALA A 89 0.66 3.86 4.60
N LEU A 90 -0.57 3.77 5.09
CA LEU A 90 -1.71 3.23 4.38
C LEU A 90 -2.47 4.38 3.73
N VAL A 91 -2.61 4.34 2.41
CA VAL A 91 -3.28 5.40 1.65
C VAL A 91 -4.40 4.79 0.83
N LYS A 92 -5.61 5.31 1.03
CA LYS A 92 -6.80 5.02 0.25
C LYS A 92 -6.95 6.11 -0.81
N TYR A 93 -6.92 5.72 -2.08
CA TYR A 93 -6.92 6.62 -3.22
C TYR A 93 -7.79 6.06 -4.35
N ASN A 94 -8.17 6.90 -5.30
CA ASN A 94 -8.93 6.45 -6.46
C ASN A 94 -8.02 5.92 -7.58
N ALA A 95 -8.11 4.63 -7.90
CA ALA A 95 -7.26 4.00 -8.92
C ALA A 95 -7.52 4.48 -10.35
N SER A 96 -8.65 5.14 -10.61
CA SER A 96 -8.97 5.71 -11.92
C SER A 96 -8.33 7.09 -12.14
N SER A 97 -7.87 7.75 -11.08
CA SER A 97 -7.33 9.13 -11.15
C SER A 97 -5.86 9.23 -10.79
N VAL A 98 -5.31 8.28 -10.03
CA VAL A 98 -3.91 8.32 -9.61
C VAL A 98 -3.30 6.93 -9.54
N THR A 99 -2.02 6.82 -9.90
CA THR A 99 -1.23 5.61 -9.78
C THR A 99 -0.45 5.60 -8.46
N PRO A 100 -0.18 4.41 -7.88
CA PRO A 100 0.61 4.31 -6.65
C PRO A 100 2.02 4.90 -6.81
N GLU A 101 2.59 4.85 -8.02
CA GLU A 101 3.89 5.48 -8.33
C GLU A 101 3.87 7.01 -8.20
N MET A 102 2.76 7.65 -8.58
CA MET A 102 2.61 9.09 -8.42
C MET A 102 2.52 9.47 -6.93
N LEU A 103 1.79 8.69 -6.14
CA LEU A 103 1.70 8.87 -4.69
C LEU A 103 3.06 8.67 -4.02
N ARG A 104 3.80 7.63 -4.42
CA ARG A 104 5.19 7.42 -3.99
C ARG A 104 6.05 8.66 -4.27
N LYS A 105 6.06 9.15 -5.51
CA LYS A 105 6.83 10.36 -5.87
C LYS A 105 6.40 11.59 -5.08
N ALA A 106 5.11 11.74 -4.81
CA ALA A 106 4.60 12.83 -4.00
C ALA A 106 5.16 12.77 -2.57
N ILE A 107 5.22 11.57 -1.96
CA ILE A 107 5.82 11.36 -0.63
C ILE A 107 7.33 11.64 -0.66
N GLU A 108 8.06 11.18 -1.68
CA GLU A 108 9.51 11.42 -1.82
C GLU A 108 9.83 12.91 -2.02
N ALA A 109 8.92 13.68 -2.62
CA ALA A 109 9.06 15.13 -2.80
C ALA A 109 8.77 15.95 -1.53
N VAL A 110 8.28 15.33 -0.45
CA VAL A 110 8.00 16.01 0.82
C VAL A 110 9.32 16.42 1.49
N SER A 111 9.72 17.67 1.31
CA SER A 111 10.83 18.28 2.06
C SER A 111 10.47 18.49 3.53
N PRO A 112 11.44 18.45 4.49
CA PRO A 112 12.89 18.41 4.32
C PRO A 112 13.52 17.00 4.36
N GLY A 113 12.73 15.92 4.35
CA GLY A 113 13.24 14.56 4.47
C GLY A 113 13.54 13.92 3.12
N GLN A 114 14.73 13.37 2.94
CA GLN A 114 15.05 12.47 1.82
C GLN A 114 14.42 11.10 2.09
N TYR A 115 13.08 11.03 2.08
CA TYR A 115 12.36 9.79 2.37
C TYR A 115 12.54 8.80 1.23
N ARG A 116 12.82 7.53 1.56
CA ARG A 116 12.85 6.45 0.57
C ARG A 116 11.57 5.64 0.69
N VAL A 117 10.78 5.60 -0.38
CA VAL A 117 9.44 5.01 -0.34
C VAL A 117 9.39 3.75 -1.20
N SER A 118 8.87 2.66 -0.63
CA SER A 118 8.65 1.39 -1.33
C SER A 118 7.19 0.99 -1.23
N ILE A 119 6.63 0.47 -2.31
CA ILE A 119 5.22 0.08 -2.37
C ILE A 119 5.12 -1.38 -1.90
N SER A 120 4.47 -1.59 -0.76
CA SER A 120 4.04 -2.92 -0.29
C SER A 120 2.61 -3.15 -0.76
N SER A 121 2.45 -3.37 -2.06
CA SER A 121 1.21 -3.88 -2.64
C SER A 121 1.43 -5.33 -3.04
N GLU A 122 0.54 -6.23 -2.64
CA GLU A 122 0.42 -7.58 -3.22
C GLU A 122 -0.26 -7.50 -4.60
N ILE A 123 0.32 -6.70 -5.50
CA ILE A 123 0.04 -6.74 -6.93
C ILE A 123 1.27 -6.21 -7.62
N GLU A 124 1.89 -7.13 -8.34
CA GLU A 124 3.05 -7.01 -9.19
C GLU A 124 2.83 -5.89 -10.22
N SER A 125 3.25 -4.68 -9.88
CA SER A 125 3.62 -3.68 -10.88
C SER A 125 5.13 -3.57 -10.79
N THR A 126 5.78 -4.24 -11.72
CA THR A 126 7.22 -4.24 -11.97
C THR A 126 7.68 -2.81 -12.25
N SER A 127 7.94 -2.06 -11.18
CA SER A 127 8.83 -0.92 -11.20
C SER A 127 10.24 -1.44 -11.36
N THR A 128 10.58 -1.74 -12.61
CA THR A 128 11.94 -1.77 -13.13
C THR A 128 12.62 -0.49 -12.68
N SER A 129 13.56 -0.62 -11.74
CA SER A 129 14.52 0.42 -11.42
C SER A 129 15.64 0.44 -12.47
N PRO A 130 15.90 1.57 -13.15
CA PRO A 130 17.18 1.81 -13.79
C PRO A 130 17.93 2.93 -13.07
N SER A 131 19.00 2.55 -12.40
CA SER A 131 20.17 3.39 -12.08
C SER A 131 21.33 2.39 -12.16
N SER A 132 22.33 2.48 -13.02
CA SER A 132 22.93 3.61 -13.72
C SER A 132 23.81 3.09 -14.87
N SER A 133 24.05 3.95 -15.87
CA SER A 133 25.11 3.92 -16.90
C SER A 133 25.15 2.77 -17.93
N SER A 134 24.65 3.01 -19.14
CA SER A 134 25.48 3.28 -20.34
C SER A 134 24.59 3.36 -21.60
N LEU A 135 24.93 4.27 -22.50
CA LEU A 135 24.20 4.60 -23.74
C LEU A 135 23.86 3.36 -24.57
N GLN A 136 22.57 3.10 -24.85
CA GLN A 136 22.11 2.70 -26.19
C GLN A 136 20.58 2.60 -26.32
N LYS A 137 20.05 3.54 -27.13
CA LYS A 137 18.95 3.41 -28.10
C LYS A 137 17.59 2.88 -27.60
N MET A 138 16.60 3.79 -27.61
CA MET A 138 15.16 3.52 -27.60
C MET A 138 14.77 2.45 -28.65
N PRO A 139 13.60 1.82 -28.51
CA PRO A 139 12.42 2.46 -29.08
C PRO A 139 11.21 2.51 -28.14
N LEU A 140 10.47 3.60 -28.34
CA LEU A 140 9.05 3.80 -28.05
C LEU A 140 8.26 2.49 -28.03
N ASN A 141 7.56 2.20 -26.93
CA ASN A 141 6.47 1.23 -26.96
C ASN A 141 5.17 1.88 -26.45
N ILE A 142 4.47 2.46 -27.42
CA ILE A 142 3.01 2.59 -27.41
C ILE A 142 2.45 1.16 -27.40
N VAL A 143 1.72 0.78 -26.35
CA VAL A 143 0.88 -0.44 -26.31
C VAL A 143 -0.44 0.02 -25.70
N SER A 144 -1.47 0.32 -26.50
CA SER A 144 -2.33 -0.62 -27.24
C SER A 144 -2.91 -1.66 -26.29
N GLN A 145 -4.19 -1.55 -25.99
CA GLN A 145 -4.98 -2.48 -25.17
C GLN A 145 -4.56 -3.94 -25.38
N PRO A 146 -4.27 -4.72 -24.32
CA PRO A 146 -4.05 -6.14 -24.50
C PRO A 146 -5.40 -6.82 -24.68
N LEU A 147 -5.62 -7.37 -25.88
CA LEU A 147 -6.62 -8.43 -26.15
C LEU A 147 -6.21 -9.79 -25.52
N THR A 148 -5.13 -9.81 -24.74
CA THR A 148 -4.49 -11.01 -24.22
C THR A 148 -4.87 -11.23 -22.76
N GLN A 149 -5.16 -12.48 -22.41
CA GLN A 149 -5.52 -12.88 -21.06
C GLN A 149 -4.29 -13.42 -20.32
N GLU A 150 -4.18 -13.07 -19.05
CA GLU A 150 -3.17 -13.61 -18.14
C GLU A 150 -3.81 -14.64 -17.20
N THR A 151 -3.12 -15.77 -16.99
CA THR A 151 -3.52 -16.78 -16.00
C THR A 151 -2.32 -17.27 -15.21
N VAL A 152 -2.54 -17.55 -13.93
CA VAL A 152 -1.52 -18.09 -13.01
C VAL A 152 -1.82 -19.56 -12.76
N ILE A 153 -0.81 -20.40 -12.96
CA ILE A 153 -0.91 -21.86 -12.83
C ILE A 153 0.06 -22.31 -11.74
N ASN A 154 -0.43 -23.03 -10.73
CA ASN A 154 0.44 -23.64 -9.73
C ASN A 154 1.19 -24.84 -10.33
N ILE A 155 2.49 -24.94 -10.07
CA ILE A 155 3.35 -25.99 -10.64
C ILE A 155 4.06 -26.71 -9.49
N ASP A 156 3.66 -27.95 -9.27
CA ASP A 156 4.25 -28.82 -8.24
C ASP A 156 5.54 -29.50 -8.73
N GLY A 157 6.46 -29.81 -7.81
CA GLY A 157 7.68 -30.57 -8.10
C GLY A 157 8.86 -29.76 -8.68
N MET A 158 8.71 -28.44 -8.89
CA MET A 158 9.84 -27.60 -9.30
C MET A 158 10.84 -27.46 -8.16
N THR A 159 12.04 -28.03 -8.34
CA THR A 159 13.08 -28.06 -7.28
C THR A 159 14.31 -27.23 -7.64
N CYS A 160 14.46 -26.82 -8.91
CA CYS A 160 15.65 -26.11 -9.38
C CYS A 160 15.34 -25.18 -10.56
N ASN A 161 16.23 -24.20 -10.80
CA ASN A 161 16.12 -23.24 -11.90
C ASN A 161 16.23 -23.88 -13.30
N SER A 162 16.76 -25.10 -13.38
CA SER A 162 16.71 -25.91 -14.60
C SER A 162 15.29 -26.36 -14.96
N CYS A 163 14.44 -26.65 -13.96
CA CYS A 163 13.02 -26.99 -14.18
C CYS A 163 12.27 -25.79 -14.76
N VAL A 164 12.51 -24.59 -14.22
CA VAL A 164 11.92 -23.32 -14.69
C VAL A 164 12.17 -23.12 -16.17
N GLN A 165 13.44 -23.13 -16.58
CA GLN A 165 13.84 -22.93 -17.98
C GLN A 165 13.26 -24.00 -18.91
N SER A 166 13.18 -25.24 -18.43
CA SER A 166 12.57 -26.34 -19.22
C SER A 166 11.09 -26.07 -19.47
N ILE A 167 10.36 -25.65 -18.43
CA ILE A 167 8.92 -25.35 -18.50
C ILE A 167 8.67 -24.13 -19.37
N GLU A 168 9.37 -23.02 -19.13
CA GLU A 168 9.27 -21.79 -19.94
C GLU A 168 9.57 -22.08 -21.42
N GLY A 169 10.63 -22.83 -21.70
CA GLY A 169 11.04 -23.17 -23.06
C GLY A 169 10.06 -24.10 -23.79
N VAL A 170 9.35 -24.98 -23.09
CA VAL A 170 8.33 -25.85 -23.67
C VAL A 170 7.03 -25.09 -23.91
N ILE A 171 6.57 -24.31 -22.94
CA ILE A 171 5.27 -23.63 -23.01
C ILE A 171 5.33 -22.41 -23.93
N SER A 172 6.45 -21.68 -24.00
CA SER A 172 6.62 -20.57 -24.94
C SER A 172 6.51 -20.99 -26.42
N LYS A 173 6.69 -22.27 -26.73
CA LYS A 173 6.56 -22.82 -28.09
C LYS A 173 5.16 -23.35 -28.41
N LYS A 174 4.23 -23.34 -27.44
CA LYS A 174 2.86 -23.80 -27.66
C LYS A 174 2.06 -22.74 -28.42
N ALA A 175 1.24 -23.19 -29.37
CA ALA A 175 0.36 -22.31 -30.11
C ALA A 175 -0.63 -21.62 -29.16
N GLY A 176 -0.83 -20.31 -29.35
CA GLY A 176 -1.70 -19.48 -28.50
C GLY A 176 -1.00 -18.85 -27.28
N VAL A 177 0.22 -19.29 -26.93
CA VAL A 177 1.00 -18.68 -25.83
C VAL A 177 1.80 -17.50 -26.36
N LYS A 178 1.57 -16.32 -25.80
CA LYS A 178 2.32 -15.09 -26.13
C LYS A 178 3.52 -14.88 -25.22
N SER A 179 3.37 -15.20 -23.93
CA SER A 179 4.47 -15.15 -22.98
C SER A 179 4.25 -16.13 -21.82
N ILE A 180 5.33 -16.63 -21.24
CA ILE A 180 5.31 -17.39 -19.99
C ILE A 180 6.43 -16.93 -19.07
N ARG A 181 6.14 -16.87 -17.77
CA ARG A 181 7.09 -16.67 -16.68
C ARG A 181 6.87 -17.71 -15.60
N VAL A 182 7.94 -18.30 -15.08
CA VAL A 182 7.85 -19.31 -14.01
C VAL A 182 8.62 -18.87 -12.76
N SER A 183 7.97 -18.97 -11.60
CA SER A 183 8.48 -18.52 -10.31
C SER A 183 8.69 -19.71 -9.37
N LEU A 184 9.95 -20.01 -9.05
CA LEU A 184 10.29 -21.02 -8.02
C LEU A 184 9.84 -20.60 -6.63
N ALA A 185 10.03 -19.32 -6.29
CA ALA A 185 9.71 -18.78 -4.98
C ALA A 185 8.21 -18.90 -4.65
N ASN A 186 7.36 -18.74 -5.66
CA ASN A 186 5.91 -18.79 -5.54
C ASN A 186 5.32 -20.13 -6.01
N SER A 187 6.17 -21.06 -6.47
CA SER A 187 5.77 -22.37 -7.01
C SER A 187 4.64 -22.29 -8.05
N ASN A 188 4.71 -21.29 -8.94
CA ASN A 188 3.69 -21.04 -9.95
C ASN A 188 4.30 -20.53 -11.26
N GLY A 189 3.50 -20.49 -12.33
CA GLY A 189 3.84 -19.92 -13.62
C GLY A 189 2.71 -19.06 -14.16
N THR A 190 3.05 -17.87 -14.61
CA THR A 190 2.15 -16.90 -15.22
C THR A 190 2.24 -17.02 -16.74
N VAL A 191 1.10 -17.21 -17.40
CA VAL A 191 1.01 -17.38 -18.85
C VAL A 191 0.11 -16.31 -19.44
N GLU A 192 0.62 -15.57 -20.41
CA GLU A 192 -0.13 -14.67 -21.27
C GLU A 192 -0.51 -15.41 -22.56
N TYR A 193 -1.80 -15.52 -22.83
CA TYR A 193 -2.32 -16.20 -24.02
C TYR A 193 -3.47 -15.41 -24.64
N ASP A 194 -3.75 -15.72 -25.91
CA ASP A 194 -4.86 -15.14 -26.64
C ASP A 194 -6.08 -16.08 -26.53
N PRO A 195 -7.21 -15.65 -25.92
CA PRO A 195 -8.38 -16.52 -25.70
C PRO A 195 -9.30 -16.70 -26.92
N LEU A 196 -8.87 -16.33 -28.14
CA LEU A 196 -9.66 -16.42 -29.39
C LEU A 196 -10.17 -17.84 -29.73
#